data_AF-A0A9W9UCR8-F1
#
_entry.id   AF-A0A9W9UCR8-F1
#
_cell.length_a   1.000
_cell.length_b   1.000
_cell.length_c   1.000
_cell.angle_alpha   90.00
_cell.angle_beta   90.00
_cell.angle_gamma   90.00
#
_symmetry.space_group_name_H-M   'P 1'
#
loop_
_entity.id
_entity.type
_entity.pdbx_description
1 polymer ?
#
loop_
_entity_poly.entity_id
_entity_poly.type
_entity_poly.pdbx_seq_one_letter_code
_entity_poly.pdbx_strand_id
1 'polypeptide(L)'
;MAPSILAPRRIMLGAVALLIAATECSATMTVPTSFLLQQIAQTVSLPMYTWSANGTHTAKGYTSKDASTASVQGLHEDCENINLNKKIAVNFRSDVLGDGAIGYFYKCEKISHDTSKYWFTISSGEESQIDQLCNSDTKYPIVYDSQHNTWFIDEPFDCTQRTSPTSLA
;
A
#
# COMPACT_ATOMS: atom_id res chain seq x y z
N MET A 1 5.65 82.77 -12.88
CA MET A 1 6.18 81.55 -13.53
C MET A 1 5.16 80.43 -13.30
N ALA A 2 4.54 79.92 -14.36
CA ALA A 2 3.88 78.60 -14.37
C ALA A 2 4.98 77.53 -14.63
N PRO A 3 4.84 76.23 -14.26
CA PRO A 3 3.83 75.31 -14.84
C PRO A 3 3.29 74.20 -13.86
N SER A 4 2.05 73.72 -14.03
CA SER A 4 1.59 72.45 -14.65
C SER A 4 1.75 71.12 -13.88
N ILE A 5 0.58 70.54 -13.54
CA ILE A 5 0.08 69.15 -13.72
C ILE A 5 0.97 67.96 -13.35
N LEU A 6 0.53 67.16 -12.36
CA LEU A 6 0.45 65.68 -12.46
C LEU A 6 -0.45 65.09 -11.35
N ALA A 7 -1.56 64.45 -11.74
CA ALA A 7 -2.13 63.29 -11.04
C ALA A 7 -1.65 62.02 -11.79
N PRO A 8 -1.91 60.76 -11.38
CA PRO A 8 -2.60 60.24 -10.19
C PRO A 8 -1.85 59.05 -9.53
N ARG A 9 -2.31 58.58 -8.36
CA ARG A 9 -2.36 57.14 -7.99
C ARG A 9 -2.83 56.98 -6.54
N ARG A 10 -4.09 56.62 -6.36
CA ARG A 10 -4.54 55.91 -5.16
C ARG A 10 -5.41 54.74 -5.60
N ILE A 11 -4.72 53.60 -5.72
CA ILE A 11 -5.09 52.28 -5.22
C ILE A 11 -6.61 52.01 -5.21
N MET A 12 -7.06 51.26 -6.23
CA MET A 12 -8.30 50.50 -6.18
C MET A 12 -8.24 49.52 -5.00
N LEU A 13 -9.03 49.78 -3.95
CA LEU A 13 -9.48 48.76 -3.01
C LEU A 13 -10.90 48.37 -3.43
N GLY A 14 -11.06 47.18 -4.00
CA GLY A 14 -12.35 46.59 -4.33
C GLY A 14 -12.25 45.09 -4.17
N ALA A 15 -12.84 44.58 -3.09
CA ALA A 15 -12.69 43.23 -2.58
C ALA A 15 -13.04 42.14 -3.63
N VAL A 16 -12.08 41.26 -3.89
CA VAL A 16 -12.35 39.97 -4.53
C VAL A 16 -12.78 39.02 -3.41
N ALA A 17 -14.09 38.80 -3.28
CA ALA A 17 -14.62 37.70 -2.47
C ALA A 17 -14.41 36.39 -3.24
N LEU A 18 -13.36 35.65 -2.89
CA LEU A 18 -13.21 34.27 -3.30
C LEU A 18 -14.18 33.42 -2.45
N LEU A 19 -15.34 33.09 -3.00
CA LEU A 19 -16.15 31.99 -2.49
C LEU A 19 -15.45 30.68 -2.85
N ILE A 20 -14.60 30.20 -1.96
CA ILE A 20 -14.12 28.83 -2.00
C ILE A 20 -15.30 27.96 -1.57
N ALA A 21 -16.03 27.41 -2.54
CA ALA A 21 -16.88 26.27 -2.26
C ALA A 21 -15.95 25.10 -1.91
N ALA A 22 -15.67 24.92 -0.62
CA ALA A 22 -15.14 23.67 -0.13
C ALA A 22 -16.26 22.63 -0.34
N THR A 23 -16.28 22.00 -1.50
CA THR A 23 -16.93 20.70 -1.63
C THR A 23 -16.12 19.74 -0.76
N GLU A 24 -16.49 19.65 0.50
CA GLU A 24 -16.14 18.51 1.33
C GLU A 24 -16.75 17.29 0.64
N CYS A 25 -15.95 16.64 -0.21
CA CYS A 25 -16.15 15.24 -0.51
C CYS A 25 -15.88 14.50 0.80
N SER A 26 -16.87 14.51 1.71
CA SER A 26 -16.98 13.49 2.74
C SER A 26 -17.22 12.18 2.01
N ALA A 27 -16.13 11.52 1.63
CA ALA A 27 -16.16 10.10 1.34
C ALA A 27 -16.50 9.42 2.66
N THR A 28 -17.80 9.24 2.93
CA THR A 28 -18.27 8.40 4.04
C THR A 28 -17.87 6.97 3.69
N MET A 29 -16.64 6.61 4.03
CA MET A 29 -16.17 5.24 3.96
C MET A 29 -16.88 4.47 5.06
N THR A 30 -17.76 3.57 4.66
CA THR A 30 -18.42 2.64 5.55
C THR A 30 -17.35 1.67 6.07
N VAL A 31 -16.98 1.81 7.36
CA VAL A 31 -16.55 0.65 8.15
C VAL A 31 -17.53 -0.47 7.82
N PRO A 32 -17.09 -1.72 7.60
CA PRO A 32 -18.02 -2.80 7.31
C PRO A 32 -19.12 -2.85 8.37
N THR A 33 -20.30 -2.32 8.04
CA THR A 33 -21.47 -2.34 8.93
C THR A 33 -22.11 -3.72 8.93
N SER A 34 -21.66 -4.59 8.03
CA SER A 34 -22.03 -6.00 7.98
C SER A 34 -21.42 -6.74 9.17
N PHE A 35 -22.28 -7.33 9.99
CA PHE A 35 -21.91 -8.23 11.08
C PHE A 35 -20.96 -9.35 10.61
N LEU A 36 -21.15 -9.86 9.38
CA LEU A 36 -20.27 -10.86 8.78
C LEU A 36 -18.83 -10.34 8.64
N LEU A 37 -18.66 -9.12 8.11
CA LEU A 37 -17.34 -8.54 7.90
C LEU A 37 -16.65 -8.18 9.22
N GLN A 38 -17.42 -7.77 10.24
CA GLN A 38 -16.89 -7.59 11.60
C GLN A 38 -16.44 -8.91 12.22
N GLN A 39 -17.22 -9.98 12.10
CA GLN A 39 -16.85 -11.30 12.62
C GLN A 39 -15.59 -11.84 11.94
N ILE A 40 -15.47 -11.67 10.61
CA ILE A 40 -14.26 -12.03 9.86
C ILE A 40 -13.07 -11.24 10.38
N ALA A 41 -13.18 -9.90 10.43
CA ALA A 41 -12.12 -9.03 10.90
C ALA A 41 -11.64 -9.41 12.31
N GLN A 42 -12.56 -9.67 13.24
CA GLN A 42 -12.20 -10.10 14.59
C GLN A 42 -11.51 -11.47 14.60
N THR A 43 -12.01 -12.45 13.85
CA THR A 43 -11.47 -13.83 13.83
C THR A 43 -10.05 -13.87 13.28
N VAL A 44 -9.73 -13.00 12.33
CA VAL A 44 -8.38 -12.86 11.77
C VAL A 44 -7.59 -11.68 12.35
N SER A 45 -8.07 -11.09 13.45
CA SER A 45 -7.42 -9.97 14.17
C SER A 45 -7.05 -8.78 13.27
N LEU A 46 -7.88 -8.47 12.28
CA LEU A 46 -7.71 -7.29 11.43
C LEU A 46 -8.04 -6.02 12.23
N PRO A 47 -7.08 -5.07 12.36
CA PRO A 47 -7.35 -3.82 13.04
C PRO A 47 -8.32 -2.97 12.22
N MET A 48 -9.35 -2.40 12.88
CA MET A 48 -10.38 -1.61 12.19
C MET A 48 -9.89 -0.20 11.79
N TYR A 49 -8.86 0.31 12.44
CA TYR A 49 -8.27 1.62 12.16
C TYR A 49 -6.80 1.43 11.82
N THR A 50 -6.47 1.53 10.53
CA THR A 50 -5.12 1.29 10.04
C THR A 50 -4.75 2.27 8.96
N TRP A 51 -3.45 2.57 8.89
CA TRP A 51 -2.83 3.05 7.67
C TRP A 51 -2.84 1.90 6.67
N SER A 52 -3.24 2.18 5.44
CA SER A 52 -3.28 1.16 4.41
C SER A 52 -2.65 1.64 3.11
N ALA A 53 -2.10 0.71 2.36
CA ALA A 53 -1.67 0.91 0.99
C ALA A 53 -2.09 -0.26 0.11
N ASN A 54 -2.35 0.00 -1.16
CA ASN A 54 -2.51 -1.03 -2.17
C ASN A 54 -1.60 -0.76 -3.36
N GLY A 55 -1.40 -1.80 -4.16
CA GLY A 55 -0.57 -1.71 -5.34
C GLY A 55 -0.12 -3.06 -5.85
N THR A 56 1.07 -3.08 -6.45
CA THR A 56 1.68 -4.30 -6.95
C THR A 56 3.13 -4.44 -6.53
N HIS A 57 3.61 -5.67 -6.43
CA HIS A 57 5.05 -5.94 -6.34
C HIS A 57 5.38 -7.18 -7.16
N THR A 58 6.67 -7.37 -7.40
CA THR A 58 7.21 -8.54 -8.06
C THR A 58 8.11 -9.28 -7.09
N ALA A 59 8.08 -10.61 -7.14
CA ALA A 59 8.98 -11.44 -6.35
C ALA A 59 9.62 -12.48 -7.26
N LYS A 60 10.90 -12.75 -7.01
CA LYS A 60 11.63 -13.84 -7.66
C LYS A 60 11.74 -15.03 -6.72
N GLY A 61 11.58 -16.23 -7.28
CA GLY A 61 11.60 -17.48 -6.52
C GLY A 61 12.74 -18.40 -6.92
N TYR A 62 13.45 -18.94 -5.93
CA TYR A 62 14.65 -19.76 -6.10
C TYR A 62 14.62 -21.04 -5.28
N THR A 63 15.36 -22.06 -5.72
CA THR A 63 15.48 -23.34 -5.01
C THR A 63 16.43 -23.25 -3.80
N SER A 64 17.23 -22.19 -3.72
CA SER A 64 18.27 -22.01 -2.70
C SER A 64 18.49 -20.53 -2.37
N LYS A 65 19.08 -20.28 -1.20
CA LYS A 65 19.32 -18.92 -0.68
C LYS A 65 20.32 -18.10 -1.52
N ASP A 66 21.16 -18.76 -2.32
CA ASP A 66 22.12 -18.11 -3.21
C ASP A 66 21.48 -17.51 -4.48
N ALA A 67 20.17 -17.72 -4.67
CA ALA A 67 19.39 -17.22 -5.80
C ALA A 67 19.94 -17.64 -7.18
N SER A 68 20.56 -18.82 -7.27
CA SER A 68 21.20 -19.29 -8.50
C SER A 68 20.24 -19.99 -9.48
N THR A 69 19.24 -20.70 -8.95
CA THR A 69 18.32 -21.54 -9.74
C THR A 69 16.88 -21.19 -9.42
N ALA A 70 16.09 -20.86 -10.44
CA ALA A 70 14.68 -20.48 -10.27
C ALA A 70 13.82 -21.66 -9.79
N SER A 71 12.99 -21.44 -8.78
CA SER A 71 11.98 -22.41 -8.32
C SER A 71 10.69 -22.22 -9.13
N VAL A 72 10.70 -22.68 -10.37
CA VAL A 72 9.54 -22.52 -11.28
C VAL A 72 8.28 -23.16 -10.70
N GLN A 73 8.42 -24.33 -10.08
CA GLN A 73 7.30 -25.04 -9.46
C GLN A 73 6.76 -24.29 -8.23
N GLY A 74 7.64 -23.86 -7.31
CA GLY A 74 7.15 -23.18 -6.10
C GLY A 74 6.56 -21.80 -6.39
N LEU A 75 7.08 -21.08 -7.40
CA LEU A 75 6.43 -19.85 -7.90
C LEU A 75 5.04 -20.14 -8.47
N HIS A 76 4.89 -21.23 -9.22
CA HIS A 76 3.60 -21.62 -9.78
C HIS A 76 2.59 -21.97 -8.67
N GLU A 77 3.00 -22.78 -7.70
CA GLU A 77 2.15 -23.20 -6.58
C GLU A 77 1.72 -22.02 -5.69
N ASP A 78 2.63 -21.09 -5.36
CA ASP A 78 2.30 -19.88 -4.62
C ASP A 78 1.28 -19.01 -5.38
N CYS A 79 1.49 -18.86 -6.69
CA CYS A 79 0.62 -18.06 -7.55
C CYS A 79 -0.79 -18.66 -7.68
N GLU A 80 -0.88 -19.98 -7.90
CA GLU A 80 -2.15 -20.71 -7.93
C GLU A 80 -2.88 -20.62 -6.59
N ASN A 81 -2.16 -20.79 -5.48
CA ASN A 81 -2.72 -20.68 -4.14
C ASN A 81 -3.29 -19.28 -3.86
N ILE A 82 -2.57 -18.21 -4.24
CA ILE A 82 -3.07 -16.83 -4.10
C ILE A 82 -4.28 -16.58 -5.00
N ASN A 83 -4.27 -17.07 -6.23
CA ASN A 83 -5.38 -16.87 -7.15
C ASN A 83 -6.65 -17.62 -6.68
N LEU A 84 -6.50 -18.84 -6.17
CA LEU A 84 -7.60 -19.65 -5.68
C LEU A 84 -8.09 -19.21 -4.30
N ASN A 85 -7.19 -19.11 -3.32
CA ASN A 85 -7.52 -18.96 -1.90
C ASN A 85 -7.29 -17.55 -1.36
N LYS A 86 -6.57 -16.70 -2.09
CA LYS A 86 -5.98 -15.46 -1.55
C LYS A 86 -5.00 -15.79 -0.42
N LYS A 87 -4.30 -14.78 0.09
CA LYS A 87 -3.36 -14.98 1.20
C LYS A 87 -3.45 -13.81 2.17
N ILE A 88 -3.63 -14.11 3.44
CA ILE A 88 -3.45 -13.16 4.54
C ILE A 88 -2.13 -13.51 5.21
N ALA A 89 -1.17 -12.58 5.17
CA ALA A 89 0.10 -12.67 5.85
C ALA A 89 0.06 -11.80 7.10
N VAL A 90 -0.11 -12.44 8.26
CA VAL A 90 0.00 -11.76 9.57
C VAL A 90 1.49 -11.56 9.86
N ASN A 91 1.88 -10.34 10.30
CA ASN A 91 3.28 -9.92 10.45
C ASN A 91 4.07 -9.98 9.12
N PHE A 92 3.46 -9.42 8.08
CA PHE A 92 4.06 -9.31 6.76
C PHE A 92 5.40 -8.57 6.82
N ARG A 93 6.46 -9.22 6.34
CA ARG A 93 7.83 -8.68 6.27
C ARG A 93 8.32 -8.06 7.59
N SER A 94 8.07 -8.71 8.71
CA SER A 94 8.56 -8.23 10.01
C SER A 94 10.08 -8.10 10.10
N ASP A 95 10.82 -8.80 9.24
CA ASP A 95 12.26 -8.64 9.01
C ASP A 95 12.67 -7.25 8.50
N VAL A 96 11.74 -6.50 7.90
CA VAL A 96 11.98 -5.16 7.33
C VAL A 96 11.11 -4.10 7.99
N LEU A 97 9.82 -4.38 8.17
CA LEU A 97 8.81 -3.41 8.65
C LEU A 97 8.63 -3.46 10.17
N GLY A 98 9.17 -4.48 10.84
CA GLY A 98 8.78 -4.81 12.21
C GLY A 98 7.40 -5.48 12.29
N ASP A 99 6.97 -5.80 13.51
CA ASP A 99 5.74 -6.57 13.72
C ASP A 99 4.46 -5.75 13.44
N GLY A 100 3.35 -6.44 13.19
CA GLY A 100 2.02 -5.84 13.13
C GLY A 100 1.51 -5.43 11.75
N ALA A 101 2.37 -5.37 10.72
CA ALA A 101 1.91 -5.20 9.35
C ALA A 101 1.13 -6.45 8.89
N ILE A 102 -0.04 -6.27 8.28
CA ILE A 102 -0.85 -7.38 7.76
C ILE A 102 -1.02 -7.19 6.25
N GLY A 103 -0.66 -8.21 5.48
CA GLY A 103 -0.80 -8.20 4.04
C GLY A 103 -1.92 -9.09 3.53
N TYR A 104 -2.68 -8.58 2.56
CA TYR A 104 -3.67 -9.34 1.80
C TYR A 104 -3.28 -9.38 0.33
N PHE A 105 -2.98 -10.57 -0.18
CA PHE A 105 -2.61 -10.81 -1.57
C PHE A 105 -3.77 -11.51 -2.27
N TYR A 106 -4.26 -10.91 -3.35
CA TYR A 106 -5.53 -11.33 -3.95
C TYR A 106 -5.47 -11.72 -5.43
N LYS A 107 -4.36 -11.43 -6.08
CA LYS A 107 -4.08 -11.82 -7.45
C LYS A 107 -2.58 -12.04 -7.60
N CYS A 108 -2.21 -13.04 -8.39
CA CYS A 108 -0.86 -13.29 -8.84
C CYS A 108 -0.83 -13.58 -10.34
N GLU A 109 0.24 -13.17 -11.02
CA GLU A 109 0.50 -13.44 -12.42
C GLU A 109 1.99 -13.77 -12.63
N LYS A 110 2.29 -14.89 -13.27
CA LYS A 110 3.66 -15.21 -13.67
C LYS A 110 4.05 -14.31 -14.85
N ILE A 111 5.13 -13.53 -14.69
CA ILE A 111 5.56 -12.55 -15.71
C ILE A 111 6.90 -12.93 -16.36
N SER A 112 7.70 -13.80 -15.75
CA SER A 112 8.93 -14.35 -16.34
C SER A 112 9.17 -15.80 -15.88
N HIS A 113 10.31 -16.37 -16.26
CA HIS A 113 10.73 -17.71 -15.81
C HIS A 113 10.87 -17.80 -14.28
N ASP A 114 11.40 -16.75 -13.65
CA ASP A 114 11.77 -16.68 -12.24
C ASP A 114 10.99 -15.64 -11.43
N THR A 115 10.08 -14.88 -12.06
CA THR A 115 9.37 -13.77 -11.43
C THR A 115 7.85 -13.89 -11.58
N SER A 116 7.15 -13.62 -10.47
CA SER A 116 5.71 -13.41 -10.43
C SER A 116 5.39 -11.98 -9.97
N LYS A 117 4.27 -11.45 -10.44
CA LYS A 117 3.69 -10.18 -10.02
C LYS A 117 2.48 -10.43 -9.14
N TYR A 118 2.35 -9.67 -8.07
CA TYR A 118 1.33 -9.83 -7.06
C TYR A 118 0.59 -8.52 -6.82
N TRP A 119 -0.72 -8.59 -6.61
CA TRP A 119 -1.54 -7.46 -6.19
C TRP A 119 -1.86 -7.59 -4.72
N PHE A 120 -1.68 -6.49 -4.00
CA PHE A 120 -1.76 -6.49 -2.54
C PHE A 120 -2.56 -5.32 -2.00
N THR A 121 -3.05 -5.51 -0.78
CA THR A 121 -3.38 -4.45 0.17
C THR A 121 -2.64 -4.75 1.47
N ILE A 122 -1.86 -3.81 1.98
CA ILE A 122 -1.23 -3.91 3.30
C ILE A 122 -1.94 -2.94 4.25
N SER A 123 -2.14 -3.36 5.50
CA SER A 123 -2.57 -2.51 6.59
C SER A 123 -1.58 -2.55 7.75
N SER A 124 -1.47 -1.43 8.48
CA SER A 124 -0.65 -1.30 9.68
C SER A 124 -1.25 -0.30 10.66
N GLY A 125 -1.00 -0.49 11.96
CA GLY A 125 -1.26 0.52 12.98
C GLY A 125 -0.29 1.72 12.92
N GLU A 126 0.83 1.58 12.24
CA GLU A 126 1.94 2.54 12.20
C GLU A 126 2.10 3.11 10.78
N GLU A 127 2.03 4.44 10.65
CA GLU A 127 2.21 5.13 9.35
C GLU A 127 3.58 4.83 8.73
N SER A 128 4.61 4.81 9.59
CA SER A 128 6.00 4.59 9.19
C SER A 128 6.23 3.24 8.50
N GLN A 129 5.46 2.21 8.84
CA GLN A 129 5.52 0.91 8.15
C GLN A 129 4.99 1.01 6.72
N ILE A 130 3.91 1.79 6.51
CA ILE A 130 3.38 2.05 5.17
C ILE A 130 4.33 2.95 4.37
N ASP A 131 4.93 3.95 5.01
CA ASP A 131 5.98 4.77 4.38
C ASP A 131 7.17 3.92 3.91
N GLN A 132 7.66 3.04 4.78
CA GLN A 132 8.78 2.16 4.45
C GLN A 132 8.42 1.15 3.36
N LEU A 133 7.22 0.55 3.41
CA LEU A 133 6.74 -0.34 2.36
C LEU A 133 6.73 0.34 1.00
N CYS A 134 6.17 1.56 0.94
CA CYS A 134 5.98 2.31 -0.30
C CYS A 134 7.22 3.10 -0.76
N ASN A 135 8.33 3.01 -0.02
CA ASN A 135 9.59 3.60 -0.42
C ASN A 135 10.29 2.68 -1.44
N SER A 136 10.54 3.19 -2.64
CA SER A 136 11.22 2.46 -3.72
C SER A 136 12.65 2.03 -3.40
N ASP A 137 13.28 2.68 -2.41
CA ASP A 137 14.63 2.37 -1.97
C ASP A 137 14.68 1.23 -0.93
N THR A 138 13.53 0.82 -0.40
CA THR A 138 13.45 -0.28 0.58
C THR A 138 14.02 -1.56 -0.01
N LYS A 139 14.89 -2.21 0.76
CA LYS A 139 15.55 -3.46 0.39
C LYS A 139 14.99 -4.59 1.22
N TYR A 140 14.69 -5.68 0.53
CA TYR A 140 14.11 -6.87 1.10
C TYR A 140 15.13 -8.00 1.05
N PRO A 141 15.48 -8.62 2.18
CA PRO A 141 16.32 -9.82 2.16
C PRO A 141 15.56 -10.99 1.52
N ILE A 142 16.34 -12.00 1.12
CA ILE A 142 15.80 -13.27 0.67
C ILE A 142 15.22 -14.05 1.86
N VAL A 143 13.99 -14.54 1.72
CA VAL A 143 13.24 -15.26 2.76
C VAL A 143 12.85 -16.65 2.28
N TYR A 144 12.78 -17.61 3.18
CA TYR A 144 12.37 -18.97 2.83
C TYR A 144 10.89 -19.17 3.13
N ASP A 145 10.15 -19.61 2.12
CA ASP A 145 8.79 -20.07 2.25
C ASP A 145 8.78 -21.60 2.32
N SER A 146 8.47 -22.11 3.52
CA SER A 146 8.38 -23.54 3.77
C SER A 146 7.19 -24.21 3.08
N GLN A 147 6.12 -23.46 2.75
CA GLN A 147 4.93 -24.04 2.13
C GLN A 147 5.21 -24.52 0.71
N HIS A 148 5.98 -23.74 -0.05
CA HIS A 148 6.30 -24.01 -1.46
C HIS A 148 7.77 -24.38 -1.66
N ASN A 149 8.51 -24.64 -0.58
CA ASN A 149 9.95 -24.94 -0.59
C ASN A 149 10.74 -23.99 -1.50
N THR A 150 10.51 -22.68 -1.34
CA THR A 150 11.03 -21.66 -2.25
C THR A 150 11.63 -20.49 -1.48
N TRP A 151 12.78 -20.04 -1.93
CA TRP A 151 13.42 -18.82 -1.45
C TRP A 151 12.94 -17.64 -2.29
N PHE A 152 12.32 -16.65 -1.66
CA PHE A 152 11.77 -15.47 -2.32
C PHE A 152 12.61 -14.23 -2.06
N ILE A 153 12.81 -13.42 -3.10
CA ILE A 153 13.27 -12.03 -2.99
C ILE A 153 12.19 -11.12 -3.57
N ASP A 154 11.67 -10.24 -2.73
CA ASP A 154 10.71 -9.22 -3.16
C ASP A 154 11.48 -8.03 -3.76
N GLU A 155 11.03 -7.58 -4.91
CA GLU A 155 11.40 -6.27 -5.47
C GLU A 155 10.59 -5.16 -4.74
N PRO A 156 11.00 -3.88 -4.85
CA PRO A 156 10.28 -2.79 -4.19
C PRO A 156 8.78 -2.76 -4.52
N PHE A 157 7.97 -2.41 -3.53
CA PHE A 157 6.51 -2.38 -3.66
C PHE A 157 6.10 -1.09 -4.36
N ASP A 158 5.31 -1.22 -5.42
CA ASP A 158 4.71 -0.11 -6.16
C ASP A 158 3.33 0.20 -5.56
N CYS A 159 3.31 1.12 -4.59
CA CYS A 159 2.09 1.59 -3.95
C CYS A 159 1.37 2.63 -4.82
N THR A 160 0.14 2.32 -5.24
CA THR A 160 -0.66 3.21 -6.08
C THR A 160 -1.68 4.03 -5.29
N GLN A 161 -2.07 3.55 -4.12
CA GLN A 161 -3.02 4.25 -3.24
C GLN A 161 -2.59 4.08 -1.79
N ARG A 162 -2.82 5.14 -1.00
CA ARG A 162 -2.64 5.15 0.45
C ARG A 162 -3.86 5.76 1.13
N THR A 163 -4.19 5.27 2.31
CA THR A 163 -5.27 5.81 3.14
C THR A 163 -4.80 5.89 4.59
N SER A 164 -5.14 6.99 5.27
CA SER A 164 -4.97 7.14 6.71
C SER A 164 -6.12 6.45 7.47
N PRO A 165 -5.92 6.13 8.77
CA PRO A 165 -7.02 5.72 9.63
C PRO A 165 -8.04 6.85 9.70
N THR A 166 -9.25 6.60 9.22
CA THR A 166 -10.40 7.46 9.49
C THR A 166 -10.91 7.09 10.87
N SER A 167 -10.73 7.96 11.85
CA SER A 167 -11.08 7.69 13.26
C SER A 167 -12.54 7.25 13.43
N LEU A 168 -12.88 6.59 14.55
CA LEU A 168 -14.07 7.04 15.26
C LEU A 168 -13.66 8.33 15.97
N ALA A 169 -14.40 9.40 15.74
CA ALA A 169 -14.30 10.63 16.53
C ALA A 169 -14.21 10.34 18.04
#